data_AF-A0A7X7F3V5-F1
#
_entry.id   AF-A0A7X7F3V5-F1
#
_cell.length_a   1.000
_cell.length_b   1.000
_cell.length_c   1.000
_cell.angle_alpha   90.00
_cell.angle_beta   90.00
_cell.angle_gamma   90.00
#
_symmetry.space_group_name_H-M   'P 1'
#
loop_
_entity.id
_entity.type
_entity.pdbx_description
1 polymer ?
#
loop_
_entity_poly.entity_id
_entity_poly.type
_entity_poly.pdbx_seq_one_letter_code
_entity_poly.pdbx_strand_id
1 'polypeptide(L)'
;LRCSPYVDGGLGVVVLEATSGMNLPLKVGPMLSLADVAVVTKIDRVSQAEREVFRARIQDVAPNVVIREVDALHGIGIDPLMEQVAATPEAAANMLLRGNPPVGTCTICVGKKEVGWQSHFGVVRALENQTFYRGE
;
A
#
# COMPACT_ATOMS: atom_id res chain seq x y z
N LEU A 1 -3.51 12.56 8.06
CA LEU A 1 -3.04 11.16 7.92
C LEU A 1 -3.90 10.51 6.84
N ARG A 2 -3.31 10.08 5.71
CA ARG A 2 -4.08 9.38 4.68
C ARG A 2 -4.18 7.90 5.09
N CYS A 3 -5.40 7.37 5.14
CA CYS A 3 -5.65 5.97 5.43
C CYS A 3 -5.12 5.14 4.26
N SER A 4 -4.18 4.23 4.50
CA SER A 4 -3.83 3.20 3.51
C SER A 4 -3.45 1.92 4.23
N PRO A 5 -4.46 1.20 4.74
CA PRO A 5 -4.22 -0.04 5.45
C PRO A 5 -4.25 -1.22 4.46
N TYR A 6 -3.21 -2.04 4.49
CA TYR A 6 -3.25 -3.38 3.90
C TYR A 6 -4.10 -4.32 4.74
N VAL A 7 -4.49 -5.44 4.16
CA VAL A 7 -5.13 -6.53 4.88
C VAL A 7 -4.11 -7.58 5.31
N ASP A 8 -4.37 -8.26 6.42
CA ASP A 8 -3.66 -9.49 6.76
C ASP A 8 -3.92 -10.58 5.71
N GLY A 9 -2.99 -11.52 5.58
CA GLY A 9 -3.05 -12.62 4.61
C GLY A 9 -2.89 -12.23 3.12
N GLY A 10 -3.09 -10.97 2.74
CA GLY A 10 -2.78 -10.46 1.39
C GLY A 10 -1.35 -9.92 1.27
N LEU A 11 -0.90 -9.63 0.04
CA LEU A 11 0.39 -8.98 -0.22
C LEU A 11 0.25 -7.44 -0.19
N GLY A 12 0.91 -6.80 0.75
CA GLY A 12 0.94 -5.34 0.88
C GLY A 12 1.98 -4.71 -0.03
N VAL A 13 1.54 -4.09 -1.12
CA VAL A 13 2.43 -3.39 -2.07
C VAL A 13 2.25 -1.87 -1.95
N VAL A 14 3.33 -1.14 -1.71
CA VAL A 14 3.37 0.32 -1.85
C VAL A 14 4.17 0.69 -3.09
N VAL A 15 3.60 1.54 -3.94
CA VAL A 15 4.29 2.08 -5.12
C VAL A 15 4.73 3.51 -4.81
N LEU A 16 6.04 3.73 -4.80
CA LEU A 16 6.68 5.01 -4.55
C LEU A 16 7.38 5.49 -5.82
N GLU A 17 7.11 6.72 -6.20
CA GLU A 17 7.79 7.34 -7.34
C GLU A 17 9.04 8.09 -6.86
N ALA A 18 10.21 7.76 -7.41
CA ALA A 18 11.48 8.36 -7.00
C ALA A 18 11.55 9.89 -7.25
N THR A 19 10.81 10.40 -8.24
CA THR A 19 10.75 11.82 -8.59
C THR A 19 9.79 12.67 -7.73
N SER A 20 9.06 12.05 -6.79
CA SER A 20 8.14 12.76 -5.87
C SER A 20 8.82 13.45 -4.68
N GLY A 21 10.16 13.48 -4.69
CA GLY A 21 10.99 14.13 -3.68
C GLY A 21 11.50 13.17 -2.61
N MET A 22 12.74 13.40 -2.19
CA MET A 22 13.54 12.52 -1.33
C MET A 22 12.93 12.20 0.04
N ASN A 23 12.05 13.08 0.53
CA ASN A 23 11.39 12.92 1.82
C ASN A 23 10.03 12.22 1.73
N LEU A 24 9.62 11.74 0.55
CA LEU A 24 8.35 11.01 0.40
C LEU A 24 8.23 9.84 1.39
N PRO A 25 9.23 8.95 1.57
CA PRO A 25 9.11 7.81 2.49
C PRO A 25 8.74 8.23 3.91
N LEU A 26 9.31 9.34 4.40
CA LEU A 26 9.03 9.91 5.72
C LEU A 26 7.60 10.45 5.85
N LYS A 27 6.99 10.90 4.74
CA LYS A 27 5.63 11.46 4.72
C LYS A 27 4.54 10.40 4.63
N VAL A 28 4.85 9.20 4.15
CA VAL A 28 3.90 8.09 3.99
C VAL A 28 4.12 6.98 5.01
N GLY A 29 4.73 7.31 6.16
CA GLY A 29 5.12 6.37 7.22
C GLY A 29 4.13 5.23 7.49
N PRO A 30 2.87 5.50 7.84
CA PRO A 30 1.89 4.44 8.12
C PRO A 30 1.58 3.51 6.94
N MET A 31 1.63 4.02 5.70
CA MET A 31 1.45 3.21 4.50
C MET A 31 2.71 2.39 4.23
N LEU A 32 3.90 2.98 4.39
CA LEU A 32 5.15 2.29 4.11
C LEU A 32 5.49 1.22 5.15
N SER A 33 5.25 1.49 6.44
CA SER A 33 5.61 0.60 7.56
C SER A 33 4.75 -0.66 7.65
N LEU A 34 3.60 -0.69 6.99
CA LEU A 34 2.69 -1.85 6.98
C LEU A 34 2.79 -2.68 5.68
N ALA A 35 3.57 -2.22 4.71
CA ALA A 35 3.76 -2.90 3.43
C ALA A 35 4.75 -4.06 3.54
N ASP A 36 4.60 -5.06 2.68
CA ASP A 36 5.59 -6.12 2.51
C ASP A 36 6.64 -5.72 1.47
N VAL A 37 6.20 -5.02 0.41
CA VAL A 37 7.05 -4.62 -0.72
C VAL A 37 6.86 -3.14 -1.03
N ALA A 38 7.97 -2.42 -1.09
CA ALA A 38 8.08 -1.06 -1.59
C ALA A 38 8.64 -1.07 -3.02
N VAL A 39 7.77 -0.81 -3.98
CA VAL A 39 8.11 -0.70 -5.40
C VAL A 39 8.51 0.74 -5.69
N VAL A 40 9.79 0.99 -5.95
CA VAL A 40 10.33 2.31 -6.30
C VAL A 40 10.38 2.43 -7.82
N THR A 41 9.50 3.24 -8.38
CA THR A 41 9.37 3.45 -9.84
C THR A 41 10.02 4.75 -10.31
N LYS A 42 10.17 4.91 -11.63
CA LYS A 42 10.83 6.04 -12.31
C LYS A 42 12.28 6.23 -11.89
N ILE A 43 12.97 5.13 -11.61
CA ILE A 43 14.38 5.14 -11.19
C ILE A 43 15.33 5.58 -12.31
N ASP A 44 14.87 5.57 -13.57
CA ASP A 44 15.57 6.09 -14.75
C ASP A 44 15.70 7.61 -14.74
N ARG A 45 14.90 8.31 -13.93
CA ARG A 45 14.83 9.78 -13.87
C ARG A 45 15.62 10.40 -12.74
N VAL A 46 16.31 9.59 -11.95
CA VAL A 46 17.06 10.04 -10.78
C VAL A 46 18.47 9.48 -10.82
N SER A 47 19.40 10.20 -10.19
CA SER A 47 20.78 9.74 -10.05
C SER A 47 20.88 8.52 -9.13
N GLN A 48 22.00 7.79 -9.24
CA GLN A 48 22.31 6.70 -8.31
C GLN A 48 22.31 7.17 -6.85
N ALA A 49 22.90 8.35 -6.57
CA ALA A 49 22.95 8.90 -5.23
C ALA A 49 21.54 9.18 -4.67
N GLU A 50 20.64 9.72 -5.50
CA GLU A 50 19.24 9.92 -5.11
C GLU A 50 18.54 8.58 -4.85
N ARG A 51 18.80 7.54 -5.65
CA ARG A 51 18.24 6.20 -5.38
C ARG A 51 18.71 5.61 -4.05
N GLU A 52 20.00 5.73 -3.75
CA GLU A 52 20.57 5.23 -2.49
C GLU A 52 20.01 5.98 -1.28
N VAL A 53 19.91 7.31 -1.36
CA VAL A 53 19.31 8.12 -0.29
C VAL A 53 17.82 7.80 -0.14
N PHE A 54 17.07 7.64 -1.24
CA PHE A 54 15.65 7.27 -1.18
C PHE A 54 15.45 5.89 -0.54
N ARG A 55 16.30 4.91 -0.90
CA ARG A 55 16.32 3.58 -0.28
C ARG A 55 16.63 3.66 1.22
N ALA A 56 17.62 4.46 1.64
CA ALA A 56 17.92 4.64 3.05
C ALA A 56 16.72 5.25 3.80
N ARG A 57 16.03 6.24 3.22
CA ARG A 57 14.80 6.82 3.81
C ARG A 57 13.64 5.84 3.91
N ILE A 58 13.54 4.89 2.98
CA ILE A 58 12.57 3.81 3.10
C ILE A 58 12.93 2.92 4.30
N GLN A 59 14.19 2.53 4.43
CA GLN A 59 14.67 1.68 5.52
C GLN A 59 14.57 2.35 6.89
N ASP A 60 14.77 3.67 6.98
CA ASP A 60 14.54 4.46 8.20
C ASP A 60 13.10 4.29 8.74
N VAL A 61 12.12 4.13 7.83
CA VAL A 61 10.69 4.07 8.14
C VAL A 61 10.17 2.64 8.27
N ALA A 62 10.64 1.75 7.40
CA ALA A 62 10.20 0.37 7.28
C ALA A 62 11.41 -0.56 7.10
N PRO A 63 12.12 -0.92 8.18
CA PRO A 63 13.36 -1.69 8.10
C PRO A 63 13.20 -3.08 7.46
N ASN A 64 12.00 -3.65 7.54
CA ASN A 64 11.71 -5.01 7.08
C ASN A 64 11.04 -5.06 5.69
N VAL A 65 10.79 -3.90 5.05
CA VAL A 65 10.12 -3.88 3.74
C VAL A 65 11.08 -4.34 2.64
N VAL A 66 10.59 -5.16 1.72
CA VAL A 66 11.36 -5.54 0.53
C VAL A 66 11.33 -4.38 -0.45
N ILE A 67 12.50 -3.85 -0.82
CA ILE A 67 12.60 -2.73 -1.77
C ILE A 67 12.86 -3.27 -3.17
N ARG A 68 11.95 -2.99 -4.10
CA ARG A 68 12.06 -3.36 -5.53
C ARG A 68 12.15 -2.09 -6.36
N GLU A 69 13.28 -1.87 -7.00
CA GLU A 69 13.41 -0.77 -7.96
C GLU A 69 12.96 -1.24 -9.34
N VAL A 70 12.06 -0.48 -9.95
CA VAL A 70 11.43 -0.85 -11.22
C VAL A 70 11.47 0.30 -12.21
N ASP A 71 11.70 -0.06 -13.47
CA ASP A 71 11.42 0.81 -14.61
C ASP A 71 10.33 0.14 -15.44
N ALA A 72 9.09 0.58 -15.22
CA ALA A 72 7.94 0.04 -15.91
C ALA A 72 7.93 0.33 -17.42
N LEU A 73 8.62 1.38 -17.87
CA LEU A 73 8.69 1.74 -19.28
C LEU A 73 9.58 0.75 -20.06
N HIS A 74 10.67 0.29 -19.43
CA HIS A 74 11.64 -0.62 -20.04
C HIS A 74 11.51 -2.08 -19.56
N GLY A 75 10.57 -2.38 -18.66
CA GLY A 75 10.37 -3.73 -18.13
C GLY A 75 11.38 -4.17 -17.05
N ILE A 76 12.20 -3.25 -16.54
CA ILE A 76 13.31 -3.61 -15.64
C ILE A 76 12.77 -3.83 -14.22
N GLY A 77 13.17 -4.94 -13.60
CA GLY A 77 12.89 -5.24 -12.20
C GLY A 77 11.45 -5.71 -11.91
N ILE A 78 10.64 -5.94 -12.95
CA ILE A 78 9.23 -6.31 -12.83
C ILE A 78 9.05 -7.80 -12.47
N ASP A 79 9.81 -8.71 -13.09
CA ASP A 79 9.59 -10.15 -12.96
C ASP A 79 9.56 -10.64 -11.50
N PRO A 80 10.49 -10.23 -10.62
CA PRO A 80 10.46 -10.67 -9.22
C PRO A 80 9.23 -10.17 -8.44
N LEU A 81 8.66 -9.02 -8.83
CA LEU A 81 7.41 -8.52 -8.26
C LEU A 81 6.23 -9.39 -8.73
N MET A 82 6.22 -9.74 -10.01
CA MET A 82 5.16 -10.58 -10.58
C MET A 82 5.18 -12.00 -10.02
N GLU A 83 6.36 -12.57 -9.80
CA GLU A 83 6.52 -13.85 -9.11
C GLU A 83 5.96 -13.80 -7.68
N GLN A 84 6.23 -12.72 -6.92
CA GLN A 84 5.68 -12.53 -5.57
C GLN A 84 4.16 -12.40 -5.59
N VAL A 85 3.60 -11.66 -6.55
CA VAL A 85 2.14 -11.53 -6.71
C VAL A 85 1.53 -12.89 -7.05
N ALA A 86 2.10 -13.62 -8.01
CA ALA A 86 1.59 -14.93 -8.42
C ALA A 86 1.70 -16.00 -7.32
N ALA A 87 2.71 -15.89 -6.44
CA ALA A 87 2.86 -16.77 -5.28
C ALA A 87 1.95 -16.39 -4.10
N THR A 88 1.33 -15.20 -4.12
CA THR A 88 0.44 -14.77 -3.05
C THR A 88 -0.90 -15.53 -3.17
N PRO A 89 -1.39 -16.16 -2.09
CA PRO A 89 -2.68 -16.82 -2.10
C PRO A 89 -3.84 -15.86 -2.41
N GLU A 90 -4.91 -16.42 -2.94
CA GLU A 90 -6.19 -15.72 -3.10
C GLU A 90 -6.68 -15.12 -1.78
N ALA A 91 -7.41 -14.01 -1.88
CA ALA A 91 -7.92 -13.30 -0.72
C ALA A 91 -8.94 -14.15 0.05
N ALA A 92 -8.76 -14.25 1.37
CA ALA A 92 -9.67 -14.95 2.26
C ALA A 92 -10.86 -14.06 2.65
N ALA A 93 -12.00 -14.70 2.97
CA ALA A 93 -13.23 -13.98 3.30
C ALA A 93 -13.13 -13.13 4.60
N ASN A 94 -12.32 -13.56 5.57
CA ASN A 94 -12.27 -13.00 6.92
C ASN A 94 -10.93 -12.30 7.21
N MET A 95 -10.51 -11.42 6.30
CA MET A 95 -9.31 -10.60 6.50
C MET A 95 -9.59 -9.39 7.38
N LEU A 96 -8.55 -8.85 8.00
CA LEU A 96 -8.55 -7.65 8.81
C LEU A 96 -7.47 -6.67 8.32
N LEU A 97 -7.70 -5.38 8.54
CA LEU A 97 -6.67 -4.37 8.31
C LEU A 97 -5.46 -4.60 9.23
N ARG A 98 -4.25 -4.56 8.66
CA ARG A 98 -2.98 -4.67 9.42
C ARG A 98 -2.84 -3.52 10.42
N GLY A 99 -3.08 -2.30 9.95
CA GLY A 99 -3.06 -1.09 10.76
C GLY A 99 -4.45 -0.67 11.22
N ASN A 100 -4.52 0.00 12.36
CA ASN A 100 -5.71 0.76 12.70
C ASN A 100 -5.80 1.96 11.75
N PRO A 101 -6.96 2.21 11.10
CA PRO A 101 -7.16 3.44 10.36
C PRO A 101 -6.81 4.64 11.28
N PRO A 102 -5.96 5.58 10.82
CA PRO A 102 -5.57 6.71 11.64
C PRO A 102 -6.80 7.55 12.01
N VAL A 103 -6.71 8.18 13.19
CA VAL A 103 -7.75 9.02 13.78
C VAL A 103 -8.18 10.16 12.83
N GLY A 104 -9.49 10.30 12.63
CA GLY A 104 -10.14 11.61 12.77
C GLY A 104 -10.54 12.42 11.53
N THR A 105 -11.19 11.83 10.53
CA THR A 105 -12.20 12.59 9.73
C THR A 105 -13.58 11.97 9.83
N CYS A 106 -13.64 10.65 10.04
CA CYS A 106 -14.89 9.91 10.18
C CYS A 106 -14.86 9.12 11.48
N THR A 107 -15.66 9.52 12.47
CA THR A 107 -15.85 8.78 13.73
C THR A 107 -16.37 7.35 13.52
N ILE A 108 -16.96 7.07 12.36
CA ILE A 108 -17.56 5.79 12.01
C ILE A 108 -16.51 4.69 11.81
N CYS A 109 -15.32 5.02 11.31
CA CYS A 109 -14.29 4.04 10.94
C CYS A 109 -13.16 3.92 11.97
N VAL A 110 -13.16 4.73 13.02
CA VAL A 110 -12.09 4.74 14.02
C VAL A 110 -12.04 3.38 14.72
N GLY A 111 -10.87 2.74 14.68
CA GLY A 111 -10.63 1.45 15.34
C GLY A 111 -11.23 0.22 14.65
N LYS A 112 -12.01 0.39 13.58
CA LYS A 112 -12.55 -0.73 12.80
C LYS A 112 -11.49 -1.31 11.88
N LYS A 113 -11.25 -2.61 12.01
CA LYS A 113 -10.28 -3.34 11.18
C LYS A 113 -10.96 -4.33 10.25
N GLU A 114 -12.23 -4.60 10.45
CA GLU A 114 -13.03 -5.50 9.63
C GLU A 114 -13.19 -4.91 8.22
N VAL A 115 -12.84 -5.70 7.21
CA VAL A 115 -13.04 -5.34 5.80
C VAL A 115 -14.20 -6.14 5.20
N GLY A 116 -14.64 -5.73 4.01
CA GLY A 116 -15.74 -6.36 3.29
C GLY A 116 -17.04 -5.56 3.35
N TRP A 117 -17.94 -5.86 2.41
CA TRP A 117 -19.20 -5.11 2.25
C TRP A 117 -20.12 -5.23 3.47
N GLN A 118 -20.01 -6.31 4.24
CA GLN A 118 -20.78 -6.54 5.47
C GLN A 118 -20.36 -5.62 6.62
N SER A 119 -19.13 -5.11 6.58
CA SER A 119 -18.56 -4.20 7.59
C SER A 119 -18.63 -2.73 7.15
N HIS A 120 -19.12 -2.47 5.94
CA HIS A 120 -19.28 -1.12 5.38
C HIS A 120 -20.45 -0.38 6.04
N PHE A 121 -20.27 0.93 6.21
CA PHE A 121 -21.32 1.84 6.66
C PHE A 121 -21.60 2.87 5.57
N GLY A 122 -22.85 2.94 5.10
CA GLY A 122 -23.27 3.86 4.05
C GLY A 122 -23.54 3.18 2.71
N VAL A 123 -23.24 3.89 1.62
CA VAL A 123 -23.55 3.44 0.25
C VAL A 123 -22.42 2.57 -0.28
N VAL A 124 -22.72 1.29 -0.54
CA VAL A 124 -21.80 0.40 -1.25
C VAL A 124 -22.06 0.53 -2.75
N ARG A 125 -21.00 0.83 -3.51
CA ARG A 125 -20.99 0.75 -4.98
C ARG A 125 -20.07 -0.40 -5.39
N ALA A 126 -20.66 -1.52 -5.82
CA ALA A 126 -19.89 -2.61 -6.39
C ALA A 126 -19.29 -2.20 -7.75
N LEU A 127 -18.18 -2.82 -8.14
CA LEU A 127 -17.54 -2.60 -9.44
C LEU A 127 -18.49 -2.88 -10.63
N GLU A 128 -19.47 -3.77 -10.42
CA GLU A 128 -20.49 -4.15 -11.41
C GLU A 128 -21.74 -3.24 -11.34
N ASN A 129 -21.63 -2.02 -10.81
CA ASN A 129 -22.70 -1.00 -10.77
C ASN A 129 -23.95 -1.34 -9.97
N GLN A 130 -23.93 -2.37 -9.11
CA GLN A 130 -25.00 -2.58 -8.14
C GLN A 130 -24.76 -1.68 -6.93
N THR A 131 -25.62 -0.65 -6.77
CA THR A 131 -25.59 0.24 -5.61
C THR A 131 -26.63 -0.24 -4.60
N PHE A 132 -26.20 -0.47 -3.37
CA PHE A 132 -27.11 -0.76 -2.27
C PHE A 132 -26.72 0.05 -1.02
N TYR A 133 -27.73 0.48 -0.25
CA TYR A 133 -27.55 1.25 0.97
C TYR A 133 -27.73 0.35 2.19
N ARG A 134 -26.85 0.50 3.19
CA ARG A 134 -27.01 -0.12 4.50
C ARG A 134 -26.77 0.90 5.62
N GLY A 135 -27.81 1.16 6.38
CA GLY A 135 -27.83 1.95 7.61
C GLY A 135 -28.83 1.34 8.60
N GLU A 136 -28.84 1.82 9.84
CA GLU A 136 -30.04 1.72 10.70
C GLU A 136 -31.13 2.67 10.21
#